data_AF-A0A401JFP8-F1
#
_entry.id   AF-A0A401JFP8-F1
#
_cell.length_a   1.000
_cell.length_b   1.000
_cell.length_c   1.000
_cell.angle_alpha   90.00
_cell.angle_beta   90.00
_cell.angle_gamma   90.00
#
_symmetry.space_group_name_H-M   'P 1'
#
loop_
_entity.id
_entity.type
_entity.pdbx_description
1 polymer ?
#
loop_
_entity_poly.entity_id
_entity_poly.type
_entity_poly.pdbx_seq_one_letter_code
_entity_poly.pdbx_strand_id
1 'polypeptide(L)'
;MRTLSATGKKAIGEDIKTVQFGWTLGMPLVAHVEGGIWEVRTRLDGRIARTLFVTEGGMMILLHAFIKKQQKTPKPELNLAQERLKQLRETEMSNAHVGSAFDDFLAEEAMLDEATAVAVKRVIAWQIAQEMAAQKLTKTAMAKKMHTSRAALNRLLDETDTSLTLTTLASAAAALGKQMRFELSGT
;
A
#
# COMPACT_ATOMS: atom_id res chain seq x y z
N MET A 1 -13.23 -4.71 9.94
CA MET A 1 -13.28 -5.03 8.50
C MET A 1 -14.45 -5.92 8.11
N ARG A 2 -14.89 -6.88 8.94
CA ARG A 2 -15.95 -7.85 8.59
C ARG A 2 -17.30 -7.25 8.17
N THR A 3 -17.64 -6.05 8.65
CA THR A 3 -18.92 -5.36 8.34
C THR A 3 -18.86 -4.47 7.10
N LEU A 4 -17.73 -4.40 6.38
CA LEU A 4 -17.61 -3.62 5.16
C LEU A 4 -18.16 -4.38 3.95
N SER A 5 -18.61 -3.63 2.93
CA SER A 5 -18.92 -4.20 1.62
C SER A 5 -17.68 -4.87 1.01
N ALA A 6 -17.90 -5.83 0.11
CA ALA A 6 -16.80 -6.51 -0.59
C ALA A 6 -15.85 -5.51 -1.27
N THR A 7 -16.37 -4.50 -1.96
CA THR A 7 -15.57 -3.41 -2.55
C THR A 7 -14.73 -2.65 -1.51
N GLY A 8 -15.29 -2.42 -0.32
CA GLY A 8 -14.56 -1.73 0.75
C GLY A 8 -13.45 -2.60 1.36
N LYS A 9 -13.70 -3.90 1.53
CA LYS A 9 -12.67 -4.86 1.97
C LYS A 9 -11.54 -4.93 0.95
N LYS A 10 -11.89 -5.00 -0.35
CA LYS A 10 -10.96 -5.00 -1.47
C LYS A 10 -9.99 -3.83 -1.41
N ALA A 11 -10.52 -2.61 -1.40
CA ALA A 11 -9.71 -1.40 -1.44
C ALA A 11 -8.74 -1.32 -0.25
N ILE A 12 -9.19 -1.73 0.94
CA ILE A 12 -8.32 -1.76 2.13
C ILE A 12 -7.24 -2.84 1.98
N GLY A 13 -7.59 -4.01 1.44
CA GLY A 13 -6.65 -5.09 1.15
C GLY A 13 -5.54 -4.66 0.19
N GLU A 14 -5.92 -4.05 -0.94
CA GLU A 14 -5.00 -3.51 -1.93
C GLU A 14 -4.05 -2.46 -1.33
N ASP A 15 -4.58 -1.54 -0.53
CA ASP A 15 -3.79 -0.47 0.08
C ASP A 15 -2.82 -0.99 1.14
N ILE A 16 -3.26 -1.90 2.01
CA ILE A 16 -2.39 -2.54 3.00
C ILE A 16 -1.28 -3.32 2.30
N LYS A 17 -1.61 -4.12 1.27
CA LYS A 17 -0.60 -4.83 0.48
C LYS A 17 0.37 -3.86 -0.18
N THR A 18 -0.13 -2.76 -0.75
CA THR A 18 0.73 -1.72 -1.35
C THR A 18 1.76 -1.20 -0.35
N VAL A 19 1.35 -0.95 0.90
CA VAL A 19 2.27 -0.52 1.97
C VAL A 19 3.23 -1.65 2.37
N GLN A 20 2.75 -2.89 2.48
CA GLN A 20 3.59 -4.05 2.79
C GLN A 20 4.72 -4.24 1.76
N PHE A 21 4.40 -4.15 0.46
CA PHE A 21 5.38 -4.30 -0.63
C PHE A 21 6.28 -3.07 -0.82
N GLY A 22 5.76 -1.89 -0.50
CA GLY A 22 6.39 -0.61 -0.87
C GLY A 22 6.95 0.21 0.29
N TRP A 23 6.89 -0.27 1.53
CA TRP A 23 7.36 0.47 2.70
C TRP A 23 8.79 1.00 2.46
N THR A 24 9.09 2.30 2.61
CA THR A 24 8.43 3.43 3.30
C THR A 24 7.63 4.38 2.38
N LEU A 25 6.44 3.99 1.93
CA LEU A 25 5.56 4.88 1.16
C LEU A 25 5.14 6.11 1.98
N GLY A 26 4.97 7.24 1.29
CA GLY A 26 4.54 8.49 1.90
C GLY A 26 3.06 8.82 1.68
N MET A 27 2.72 10.09 1.92
CA MET A 27 1.42 10.64 1.61
C MET A 27 1.11 10.53 0.10
N PRO A 28 -0.16 10.32 -0.30
CA PRO A 28 -1.37 10.36 0.54
C PRO A 28 -1.76 9.03 1.20
N LEU A 29 -1.09 7.92 0.86
CA LEU A 29 -1.46 6.57 1.29
C LEU A 29 -1.05 6.30 2.73
N VAL A 30 0.15 6.74 3.13
CA VAL A 30 0.66 6.55 4.50
C VAL A 30 0.96 7.87 5.18
N ALA A 31 0.61 7.96 6.46
CA ALA A 31 0.99 9.08 7.31
C ALA A 31 1.51 8.57 8.66
N HIS A 32 2.46 9.31 9.23
CA HIS A 32 2.85 9.14 10.62
C HIS A 32 1.72 9.64 11.53
N VAL A 33 1.49 8.94 12.65
CA VAL A 33 0.48 9.32 13.65
C VAL A 33 1.16 9.79 14.93
N GLU A 34 1.74 8.87 15.69
CA GLU A 34 2.39 9.16 16.97
C GLU A 34 3.32 8.01 17.36
N GLY A 35 4.49 8.35 17.92
CA GLY A 35 5.49 7.34 18.31
C GLY A 35 5.89 6.47 17.10
N GLY A 36 5.81 5.15 17.25
CA GLY A 36 6.04 4.19 16.16
C GLY A 36 4.80 3.85 15.32
N ILE A 37 3.65 4.48 15.57
CA ILE A 37 2.38 4.15 14.92
C ILE A 37 2.20 4.98 13.65
N TRP A 38 1.82 4.29 12.58
CA TRP A 38 1.53 4.83 11.26
C TRP A 38 0.08 4.51 10.87
N GLU A 39 -0.47 5.22 9.89
CA GLU A 39 -1.78 4.93 9.31
C GLU A 39 -1.70 4.65 7.81
N VAL A 40 -2.31 3.56 7.36
CA VAL A 40 -2.73 3.38 5.96
C VAL A 40 -4.07 4.09 5.77
N ARG A 41 -4.20 4.87 4.70
CA ARG A 41 -5.36 5.72 4.41
C ARG A 41 -6.06 5.27 3.14
N THR A 42 -7.11 4.46 3.32
CA THR A 42 -7.90 3.95 2.20
C THR A 42 -9.09 4.85 1.92
N ARG A 43 -9.16 5.36 0.69
CA ARG A 43 -10.34 6.09 0.21
C ARG A 43 -11.43 5.09 -0.18
N LEU A 44 -12.61 5.30 0.37
CA LEU A 44 -13.82 4.57 0.06
C LEU A 44 -14.88 5.55 -0.45
N ASP A 45 -16.02 5.05 -0.91
CA ASP A 45 -17.13 5.89 -1.36
C ASP A 45 -17.60 6.84 -0.22
N GLY A 46 -17.34 8.13 -0.40
CA GLY A 46 -17.66 9.21 0.54
C GLY A 46 -16.94 9.18 1.91
N ARG A 47 -15.99 8.27 2.15
CA ARG A 47 -15.36 8.07 3.48
C ARG A 47 -13.91 7.61 3.38
N ILE A 48 -13.17 7.68 4.50
CA ILE A 48 -11.79 7.18 4.58
C ILE A 48 -11.72 6.11 5.67
N ALA A 49 -11.27 4.92 5.29
CA ALA A 49 -10.84 3.91 6.25
C ALA A 49 -9.39 4.18 6.65
N ARG A 50 -9.08 3.98 7.92
CA ARG A 50 -7.73 4.08 8.46
C ARG A 50 -7.36 2.78 9.12
N THR A 51 -6.21 2.26 8.78
CA THR A 51 -5.61 1.10 9.43
C THR A 51 -4.32 1.54 10.11
N LEU A 52 -4.34 1.59 11.44
CA LEU A 52 -3.18 1.88 12.28
C LEU A 52 -2.28 0.65 12.32
N PHE A 53 -0.98 0.85 12.16
CA PHE A 53 0.01 -0.23 12.16
C PHE A 53 1.35 0.23 12.75
N VAL A 54 2.19 -0.75 13.06
CA VAL A 54 3.60 -0.58 13.45
C VAL A 54 4.48 -1.50 12.59
N THR A 55 5.78 -1.19 12.50
CA THR A 55 6.77 -2.12 11.95
C THR A 55 7.67 -2.65 13.07
N GLU A 56 7.66 -3.97 13.28
CA GLU A 56 8.45 -4.66 14.31
C GLU A 56 9.07 -5.91 13.69
N GLY A 57 10.38 -6.12 13.87
CA GLY A 57 11.06 -7.33 13.38
C GLY A 57 10.94 -7.59 11.87
N GLY A 58 10.77 -6.54 11.05
CA GLY A 58 10.53 -6.66 9.61
C GLY A 58 9.07 -6.98 9.24
N MET A 59 8.18 -7.12 10.22
CA MET A 59 6.75 -7.35 9.99
C MET A 59 5.96 -6.06 10.12
N MET A 60 4.96 -5.90 9.25
CA MET A 60 3.93 -4.88 9.38
C MET A 60 2.78 -5.45 10.22
N ILE A 61 2.54 -4.88 11.40
CA ILE A 61 1.53 -5.38 12.34
C ILE A 61 0.37 -4.41 12.40
N LEU A 62 -0.81 -4.86 11.99
CA LEU A 62 -2.04 -4.06 11.99
C LEU A 62 -2.61 -4.01 13.41
N LEU A 63 -2.63 -2.82 13.99
CA LEU A 63 -3.07 -2.61 15.36
C LEU A 63 -4.58 -2.40 15.42
N HIS A 64 -5.15 -1.59 14.53
CA HIS A 64 -6.56 -1.24 14.59
C HIS A 64 -7.06 -0.62 13.28
N ALA A 65 -8.30 -0.90 12.89
CA ALA A 65 -8.90 -0.32 11.69
C ALA A 65 -10.27 0.29 11.99
N PHE A 66 -10.52 1.50 11.48
CA PHE A 66 -11.77 2.24 11.71
C PHE A 66 -12.17 3.10 10.51
N ILE A 67 -13.46 3.44 10.42
CA ILE A 67 -13.98 4.40 9.44
C ILE A 67 -13.96 5.79 10.07
N LYS A 68 -13.22 6.69 9.43
CA LYS A 68 -13.06 8.05 9.89
C LYS A 68 -14.35 8.85 9.72
N LYS A 69 -14.91 9.35 10.83
CA LYS A 69 -16.02 10.33 10.85
C LYS A 69 -15.54 11.79 10.99
N GLN A 70 -14.32 12.02 11.46
CA GLN A 70 -13.75 13.36 11.76
C GLN A 70 -12.33 13.50 11.19
N GLN A 71 -11.84 14.72 10.89
CA GLN A 71 -10.59 14.96 10.13
C GLN A 71 -9.27 14.56 10.83
N LYS A 72 -9.22 14.49 12.16
CA LYS A 72 -8.06 13.96 12.92
C LYS A 72 -8.35 12.54 13.42
N THR A 73 -7.31 11.76 13.71
CA THR A 73 -7.48 10.45 14.35
C THR A 73 -8.12 10.66 15.71
N PRO A 74 -9.31 10.12 15.99
CA PRO A 74 -9.94 10.30 17.29
C PRO A 74 -9.07 9.67 18.38
N LYS A 75 -8.88 10.39 19.50
CA LYS A 75 -8.05 9.91 20.63
C LYS A 75 -8.42 8.49 21.10
N PRO A 76 -9.70 8.08 21.19
CA PRO A 76 -10.04 6.71 21.60
C PRO A 76 -9.44 5.64 20.68
N GLU A 77 -9.42 5.88 19.36
CA GLU A 77 -8.87 4.94 18.38
C GLU A 77 -7.35 4.81 18.51
N LEU A 78 -6.67 5.94 18.80
CA LEU A 78 -5.23 5.95 19.04
C LEU A 78 -4.87 5.27 20.36
N ASN A 79 -5.61 5.55 21.43
CA ASN A 79 -5.41 4.92 22.73
C ASN A 79 -5.53 3.39 22.62
N LEU A 80 -6.52 2.90 21.87
CA LEU A 80 -6.68 1.46 21.63
C LEU A 80 -5.49 0.86 20.87
N ALA A 81 -4.98 1.57 19.85
CA ALA A 81 -3.80 1.11 19.11
C ALA A 81 -2.53 1.11 19.99
N GLN A 82 -2.36 2.10 20.86
CA GLN A 82 -1.26 2.15 21.82
C GLN A 82 -1.32 1.02 22.83
N GLU A 83 -2.51 0.71 23.35
CA GLU A 83 -2.73 -0.42 24.26
C GLU A 83 -2.38 -1.75 23.59
N ARG A 84 -2.85 -1.97 22.34
CA ARG A 84 -2.50 -3.17 21.57
C ARG A 84 -1.00 -3.28 21.29
N LEU A 85 -0.34 -2.15 21.00
CA LEU A 85 1.12 -2.11 20.79
C LEU A 85 1.89 -2.44 22.07
N LYS A 86 1.43 -1.94 23.22
CA LYS A 86 2.01 -2.27 24.53
C LYS A 86 1.90 -3.77 24.80
N GLN A 87 0.71 -4.34 24.64
CA GLN A 87 0.48 -5.77 24.82
C GLN A 87 1.36 -6.61 23.88
N LEU A 88 1.49 -6.22 22.62
CA LEU A 88 2.36 -6.89 21.64
C LEU A 88 3.83 -6.94 22.09
N ARG A 89 4.33 -5.90 22.74
CA ARG A 89 5.72 -5.80 23.20
C ARG A 89 5.96 -6.50 24.54
N GLU A 90 4.93 -6.60 25.38
CA GLU A 90 5.02 -7.23 26.71
C GLU A 90 4.90 -8.76 26.68
N THR A 91 4.25 -9.31 25.66
CA THR A 91 4.19 -10.77 25.44
C THR A 91 5.17 -11.12 24.33
N GLU A 92 6.08 -12.07 24.54
CA GLU A 92 7.01 -12.56 23.51
C GLU A 92 6.24 -13.20 22.34
N MET A 93 5.76 -12.39 21.38
CA MET A 93 5.12 -12.78 20.10
C MET A 93 3.96 -13.81 20.15
N SER A 94 3.57 -14.34 21.32
CA SER A 94 2.46 -15.27 21.52
C SER A 94 1.30 -14.54 22.20
N ASN A 95 0.77 -13.51 21.54
CA ASN A 95 -0.35 -12.77 22.09
C ASN A 95 -1.65 -13.36 21.53
N ALA A 96 -2.63 -13.61 22.41
CA ALA A 96 -3.97 -14.10 22.03
C ALA A 96 -4.72 -13.17 21.05
N HIS A 97 -4.21 -11.96 20.84
CA HIS A 97 -4.74 -10.93 19.96
C HIS A 97 -3.96 -10.74 18.65
N VAL A 98 -2.86 -11.47 18.43
CA VAL A 98 -2.26 -11.58 17.10
C VAL A 98 -3.18 -12.51 16.31
N GLY A 99 -4.01 -11.91 15.45
CA GLY A 99 -4.88 -12.66 14.53
C GLY A 99 -4.06 -13.45 13.50
N SER A 100 -4.78 -14.18 12.64
CA SER A 100 -4.18 -14.80 11.46
C SER A 100 -3.48 -13.75 10.58
N ALA A 101 -2.58 -14.21 9.70
CA ALA A 101 -1.90 -13.30 8.79
C ALA A 101 -2.93 -12.56 7.95
N PHE A 102 -2.67 -11.29 7.62
CA PHE A 102 -3.61 -10.52 6.82
C PHE A 102 -3.85 -11.15 5.43
N ASP A 103 -2.85 -11.86 4.91
CA ASP A 103 -2.96 -12.63 3.67
C ASP A 103 -3.97 -13.78 3.79
N ASP A 104 -4.10 -14.42 4.96
CA ASP A 104 -5.10 -15.46 5.20
C ASP A 104 -6.52 -14.88 5.07
N PHE A 105 -6.74 -13.70 5.66
CA PHE A 105 -8.02 -12.99 5.51
C PHE A 105 -8.32 -12.65 4.04
N LEU A 106 -7.32 -12.20 3.27
CA LEU A 106 -7.50 -11.91 1.86
C LEU A 106 -7.75 -13.18 1.03
N ALA A 107 -7.14 -14.30 1.40
CA ALA A 107 -7.37 -15.60 0.77
C ALA A 107 -8.79 -16.12 1.05
N GLU A 108 -9.25 -16.04 2.30
CA GLU A 108 -10.62 -16.41 2.70
C GLU A 108 -11.68 -15.60 1.95
N GLU A 109 -11.42 -14.32 1.69
CA GLU A 109 -12.33 -13.44 0.93
C GLU A 109 -12.12 -13.54 -0.60
N ALA A 110 -11.25 -14.45 -1.08
CA ALA A 110 -10.90 -14.65 -2.49
C ALA A 110 -10.38 -13.39 -3.20
N MET A 111 -9.57 -12.58 -2.49
CA MET A 111 -9.06 -11.29 -2.97
C MET A 111 -7.52 -11.21 -2.99
N LEU A 112 -6.82 -12.21 -2.45
CA LEU A 112 -5.37 -12.16 -2.25
C LEU A 112 -4.59 -11.91 -3.55
N ASP A 113 -4.90 -12.66 -4.61
CA ASP A 113 -4.17 -12.58 -5.88
C ASP A 113 -4.35 -11.20 -6.52
N GLU A 114 -5.58 -10.71 -6.55
CA GLU A 114 -5.91 -9.41 -7.13
C GLU A 114 -5.28 -8.27 -6.31
N ALA A 115 -5.40 -8.32 -4.98
CA ALA A 115 -4.80 -7.32 -4.10
C ALA A 115 -3.27 -7.29 -4.24
N THR A 116 -2.65 -8.46 -4.40
CA THR A 116 -1.20 -8.58 -4.63
C THR A 116 -0.80 -7.98 -5.97
N ALA A 117 -1.51 -8.30 -7.05
CA ALA A 117 -1.23 -7.74 -8.37
C ALA A 117 -1.35 -6.21 -8.39
N VAL A 118 -2.42 -5.67 -7.79
CA VAL A 118 -2.64 -4.22 -7.66
C VAL A 118 -1.53 -3.57 -6.83
N ALA A 119 -1.15 -4.18 -5.71
CA ALA A 119 -0.13 -3.65 -4.84
C ALA A 119 1.25 -3.57 -5.52
N VAL A 120 1.71 -4.66 -6.13
CA VAL A 120 2.99 -4.70 -6.85
C VAL A 120 3.02 -3.62 -7.92
N LYS A 121 1.93 -3.49 -8.68
CA LYS A 121 1.78 -2.46 -9.70
C LYS A 121 1.87 -1.04 -9.13
N ARG A 122 1.14 -0.75 -8.06
CA ARG A 122 1.18 0.58 -7.40
C ARG A 122 2.56 0.92 -6.88
N VAL A 123 3.28 -0.05 -6.31
CA VAL A 123 4.65 0.14 -5.84
C VAL A 123 5.59 0.47 -7.01
N ILE A 124 5.52 -0.27 -8.12
CA ILE A 124 6.36 0.01 -9.30
C ILE A 124 6.03 1.38 -9.91
N ALA A 125 4.75 1.72 -10.05
CA ALA A 125 4.32 3.02 -10.57
C ALA A 125 4.84 4.17 -9.68
N TRP A 126 4.78 4.00 -8.36
CA TRP A 126 5.34 4.94 -7.40
C TRP A 126 6.86 5.05 -7.53
N GLN A 127 7.59 3.94 -7.67
CA GLN A 127 9.05 3.94 -7.87
C GLN A 127 9.43 4.71 -9.16
N ILE A 128 8.70 4.48 -10.25
CA ILE A 128 8.90 5.20 -11.52
C ILE A 128 8.63 6.70 -11.32
N ALA A 129 7.54 7.07 -10.66
CA ALA A 129 7.21 8.47 -10.39
C ALA A 129 8.26 9.16 -9.51
N GLN A 130 8.77 8.47 -8.50
CA GLN A 130 9.83 8.97 -7.62
C GLN A 130 11.13 9.20 -8.38
N GLU A 131 11.52 8.25 -9.23
CA GLU A 131 12.73 8.38 -10.04
C GLU A 131 12.57 9.50 -11.09
N MET A 132 11.38 9.65 -11.69
CA MET A 132 11.08 10.81 -12.54
C MET A 132 11.27 12.11 -11.77
N ALA A 133 10.76 12.21 -10.54
CA ALA A 133 10.91 13.40 -9.70
C ALA A 133 12.38 13.66 -9.34
N ALA A 134 13.14 12.63 -8.99
CA ALA A 134 14.57 12.71 -8.70
C ALA A 134 15.38 13.24 -9.91
N GLN A 135 15.02 12.79 -11.12
CA GLN A 135 15.62 13.26 -12.37
C GLN A 135 14.98 14.57 -12.89
N LYS A 136 14.03 15.16 -12.17
CA LYS A 136 13.26 16.36 -12.58
C LYS A 136 12.57 16.20 -13.95
N LEU A 137 12.16 14.99 -14.28
CA LEU A 137 11.50 14.66 -15.55
C LEU A 137 9.99 14.92 -15.46
N THR A 138 9.49 15.74 -16.38
CA THR A 138 8.05 15.90 -16.59
C THR A 138 7.47 14.66 -17.26
N LYS A 139 6.14 14.45 -17.12
CA LYS A 139 5.43 13.39 -17.84
C LYS A 139 5.63 13.47 -19.35
N THR A 140 5.66 14.67 -19.93
CA THR A 140 5.90 14.84 -21.37
C THR A 140 7.31 14.42 -21.75
N ALA A 141 8.32 14.83 -20.98
CA ALA A 141 9.71 14.45 -21.23
C ALA A 141 9.91 12.93 -21.11
N MET A 142 9.31 12.32 -20.09
CA MET A 142 9.37 10.88 -19.89
C MET A 142 8.69 10.12 -21.03
N ALA A 143 7.50 10.53 -21.46
CA ALA A 143 6.81 9.89 -22.58
C ALA A 143 7.65 9.95 -23.87
N LYS A 144 8.31 11.10 -24.13
CA LYS A 144 9.26 11.23 -25.25
C LYS A 144 10.43 10.25 -25.12
N LYS A 145 11.01 10.12 -23.93
CA LYS A 145 12.16 9.22 -23.66
C LYS A 145 11.79 7.74 -23.79
N MET A 146 10.55 7.39 -23.46
CA MET A 146 9.97 6.05 -23.65
C MET A 146 9.51 5.78 -25.10
N HIS A 147 9.56 6.77 -25.99
CA HIS A 147 8.96 6.70 -27.33
C HIS A 147 7.47 6.32 -27.31
N THR A 148 6.72 6.89 -26.37
CA THR A 148 5.29 6.59 -26.18
C THR A 148 4.45 7.85 -26.06
N SER A 149 3.13 7.70 -26.09
CA SER A 149 2.20 8.81 -25.87
C SER A 149 2.12 9.16 -24.39
N ARG A 150 1.83 10.44 -24.09
CA ARG A 150 1.58 10.88 -22.71
C ARG A 150 0.39 10.14 -22.07
N ALA A 151 -0.60 9.73 -22.87
CA ALA A 151 -1.73 8.93 -22.39
C ALA A 151 -1.29 7.53 -21.94
N ALA A 152 -0.40 6.88 -22.68
CA ALA A 152 0.16 5.58 -22.28
C ALA A 152 0.98 5.69 -20.98
N LEU A 153 1.80 6.72 -20.83
CA LEU A 153 2.51 6.97 -19.57
C LEU A 153 1.54 7.30 -18.42
N ASN A 154 0.46 8.04 -18.68
CA ASN A 154 -0.50 8.33 -17.63
C ASN A 154 -1.15 7.07 -17.08
N ARG A 155 -1.50 6.10 -17.93
CA ARG A 155 -2.03 4.79 -17.51
C ARG A 155 -1.02 4.01 -16.66
N LEU A 156 0.27 4.06 -17.02
CA LEU A 156 1.36 3.47 -16.23
C LEU A 156 1.43 4.03 -14.80
N LEU A 157 1.23 5.34 -14.67
CA LEU A 157 1.32 6.04 -13.39
C LEU A 157 -0.03 6.13 -12.66
N ASP A 158 -1.11 5.66 -13.27
CA ASP A 158 -2.46 5.66 -12.69
C ASP A 158 -2.57 4.47 -11.72
N GLU A 159 -2.90 4.73 -10.47
CA GLU A 159 -3.06 3.69 -9.44
C GLU A 159 -4.27 2.77 -9.67
N THR A 160 -5.25 3.22 -10.47
CA THR A 160 -6.51 2.53 -10.74
C THR A 160 -6.51 1.70 -12.04
N ASP A 161 -5.61 1.99 -12.98
CA ASP A 161 -5.56 1.29 -14.27
C ASP A 161 -4.75 0.00 -14.22
N THR A 162 -5.38 -1.16 -14.01
CA THR A 162 -4.68 -2.44 -13.90
C THR A 162 -4.10 -2.96 -15.22
N SER A 163 -4.36 -2.28 -16.35
CA SER A 163 -3.92 -2.73 -17.68
C SER A 163 -2.49 -2.28 -18.00
N LEU A 164 -1.49 -3.00 -17.48
CA LEU A 164 -0.08 -2.75 -17.81
C LEU A 164 0.63 -4.01 -18.28
N THR A 165 1.44 -3.85 -19.32
CA THR A 165 2.29 -4.92 -19.84
C THR A 165 3.69 -4.82 -19.22
N LEU A 166 4.34 -5.97 -19.07
CA LEU A 166 5.77 -6.03 -18.69
C LEU A 166 6.65 -5.22 -19.65
N THR A 167 6.29 -5.16 -20.94
CA THR A 167 7.00 -4.35 -21.93
C THR A 167 6.91 -2.84 -21.64
N THR A 168 5.75 -2.36 -21.17
CA THR A 168 5.58 -0.94 -20.81
C THR A 168 6.40 -0.60 -19.58
N LEU A 169 6.38 -1.48 -18.57
CA LEU A 169 7.18 -1.31 -17.34
C LEU A 169 8.68 -1.32 -17.64
N ALA A 170 9.15 -2.28 -18.45
CA ALA A 170 10.54 -2.38 -18.86
C ALA A 170 11.00 -1.15 -19.66
N SER A 171 10.15 -0.64 -20.58
CA SER A 171 10.44 0.59 -21.32
C SER A 171 10.56 1.80 -20.40
N ALA A 172 9.69 1.94 -19.39
CA ALA A 172 9.78 3.02 -18.42
C ALA A 172 11.06 2.93 -17.57
N ALA A 173 11.40 1.73 -17.09
CA ALA A 173 12.64 1.51 -16.35
C ALA A 173 13.87 1.85 -17.21
N ALA A 174 13.92 1.36 -18.45
CA ALA A 174 15.01 1.64 -19.39
C ALA A 174 15.12 3.14 -19.70
N ALA A 175 13.99 3.82 -19.92
CA ALA A 175 13.96 5.27 -20.09
C ALA A 175 14.47 6.03 -18.85
N LEU A 176 14.41 5.46 -17.66
CA LEU A 176 15.01 6.04 -16.44
C LEU A 176 16.45 5.60 -16.20
N GLY A 177 17.02 4.75 -17.05
CA GLY A 177 18.35 4.16 -16.85
C GLY A 177 18.38 3.12 -15.73
N LYS A 178 17.23 2.48 -15.45
CA LYS A 178 17.08 1.43 -14.43
C LYS A 178 16.84 0.07 -15.10
N GLN A 179 17.04 -0.99 -14.32
CA GLN A 179 16.70 -2.35 -14.72
C GLN A 179 15.58 -2.90 -13.85
N MET A 180 14.67 -3.65 -14.47
CA MET A 180 13.67 -4.43 -13.74
C MET A 180 14.20 -5.82 -13.46
N ARG A 181 13.92 -6.32 -12.26
CA ARG A 181 14.23 -7.69 -11.83
C ARG A 181 12.96 -8.29 -11.25
N PHE A 182 12.65 -9.50 -11.69
CA PHE A 182 11.53 -10.29 -11.17
C PHE A 182 12.05 -11.65 -10.77
N GLU A 183 11.63 -12.13 -9.62
CA GLU A 183 12.00 -13.43 -9.08
C GLU A 183 10.73 -14.07 -8.51
N LEU A 184 10.59 -15.38 -8.70
CA LEU A 184 9.56 -16.15 -8.02
C LEU A 184 10.09 -16.51 -6.64
N SER A 185 9.38 -16.11 -5.60
CA SER A 185 9.65 -16.54 -4.24
C SER A 185 9.02 -17.92 -3.98
N GLY A 186 9.74 -18.79 -3.27
CA GLY A 186 9.17 -20.04 -2.77
C GLY A 186 8.14 -19.81 -1.66
N THR A 187 7.20 -20.73 -1.54
CA THR A 187 6.25 -20.85 -0.42
C THR A 187 6.92 -21.30 0.87
#